data_AF-A0A409XEI0-F1
#
_entry.id   AF-A0A409XEI0-F1
#
_cell.length_a   1.000
_cell.length_b   1.000
_cell.length_c   1.000
_cell.angle_alpha   90.00
_cell.angle_beta   90.00
_cell.angle_gamma   90.00
#
_symmetry.space_group_name_H-M   'P 1'
#
loop_
_entity.id
_entity.type
_entity.pdbx_description
1 polymer ?
#
loop_
_entity_poly.entity_id
_entity_poly.type
_entity_poly.pdbx_seq_one_letter_code
_entity_poly.pdbx_strand_id
1 'polypeptide(L)'
;YPRIQGFRSTVIDLVFVQPDQTLTAQVTRVHNVMGESDHIPLATTLSISADSGATPRRALKSDKEEQIRFVRVIEGEALKADREEQIRFVRVIEGEFAMKVDEHAPLDTADQIDAVAQAIADSFSAAWETCSREVTITRRSKPWWTDECSVALLAYREHGLPEDWKLYRKAVKNAKWVFFDSRITEISITNKCTWDLMSWVQQRKLPPCEAIQYQGQTCHALPQLWDALHNTYNSASDRAFDISILDSIPDMPVRGWVP
;
A
#
# COMPACT_ATOMS: atom_id res chain seq x y z
N TYR A 1 -11.23 47.34 8.63
CA TYR A 1 -12.22 47.54 7.55
C TYR A 1 -13.53 47.99 8.15
N PRO A 2 -14.05 49.18 7.78
CA PRO A 2 -15.36 49.60 8.20
C PRO A 2 -16.38 48.61 7.63
N ARG A 3 -17.26 48.11 8.51
CA ARG A 3 -18.30 47.15 8.17
C ARG A 3 -19.19 47.80 7.11
N ILE A 4 -19.18 47.29 5.87
CA ILE A 4 -20.12 47.77 4.85
C ILE A 4 -21.51 47.35 5.32
N GLN A 5 -22.32 48.35 5.66
CA GLN A 5 -23.63 48.15 6.26
C GLN A 5 -24.52 47.38 5.26
N GLY A 6 -24.96 46.17 5.64
CA GLY A 6 -25.77 45.29 4.78
C GLY A 6 -25.05 44.03 4.27
N PHE A 7 -23.72 43.94 4.36
CA PHE A 7 -22.96 42.76 3.94
C PHE A 7 -22.58 41.88 5.15
N ARG A 8 -22.71 40.56 4.99
CA ARG A 8 -22.25 39.59 5.98
C ARG A 8 -20.76 39.32 5.74
N SER A 9 -19.93 39.53 6.77
CA SER A 9 -18.52 39.14 6.72
C SER A 9 -18.44 37.61 6.63
N THR A 10 -17.80 37.09 5.59
CA THR A 10 -17.54 35.66 5.41
C THR A 10 -16.05 35.38 5.56
N VAL A 11 -15.70 34.30 6.26
CA VAL A 11 -14.33 33.78 6.31
C VAL A 11 -14.27 32.64 5.31
N ILE A 12 -13.72 32.91 4.12
CA ILE A 12 -13.58 31.89 3.06
C ILE A 12 -12.13 31.54 2.77
N ASP A 13 -11.19 32.43 3.12
CA ASP A 13 -9.76 32.20 2.99
C ASP A 13 -9.26 31.48 4.27
N LEU A 14 -8.80 30.24 4.11
CA LEU A 14 -8.37 29.36 5.20
C LEU A 14 -6.96 28.83 4.95
N VAL A 15 -6.19 28.70 6.02
CA VAL A 15 -4.87 28.04 6.00
C VAL A 15 -4.92 26.87 6.97
N PHE A 16 -4.72 25.66 6.46
CA PHE A 16 -4.65 24.44 7.26
C PHE A 16 -3.19 24.09 7.53
N VAL A 17 -2.86 23.81 8.79
CA VAL A 17 -1.52 23.41 9.24
C VAL A 17 -1.63 22.07 9.98
N GLN A 18 -0.54 21.32 10.01
CA GLN A 18 -0.52 20.06 10.76
C GLN A 18 -0.61 20.34 12.28
N PRO A 19 -1.20 19.42 13.08
CA PRO A 19 -1.42 19.64 14.51
C PRO A 19 -0.15 19.97 15.30
N ASP A 20 0.96 19.33 14.95
CA ASP A 20 2.30 19.54 15.50
C ASP A 20 2.88 20.94 15.20
N GLN A 21 2.47 21.54 14.08
CA GLN A 21 2.90 22.88 13.65
C GLN A 21 1.92 23.99 14.06
N THR A 22 0.79 23.63 14.67
CA THR A 22 -0.29 24.59 14.99
C THR A 22 0.13 25.59 16.08
N LEU A 23 1.07 25.22 16.94
CA LEU A 23 1.57 26.10 18.02
C LEU A 23 2.60 27.13 17.53
N THR A 24 3.31 26.84 16.44
CA THR A 24 4.33 27.71 15.83
C THR A 24 3.81 28.53 14.66
N ALA A 25 2.76 28.06 13.98
CA ALA A 25 2.14 28.78 12.88
C ALA A 25 1.41 30.05 13.37
N GLN A 26 2.00 31.22 13.12
CA GLN A 26 1.31 32.50 13.31
C GLN A 26 0.73 32.99 11.99
N VAL A 27 -0.60 32.92 11.85
CA VAL A 27 -1.31 33.47 10.69
C VAL A 27 -1.50 34.97 10.88
N THR A 28 -0.99 35.76 9.93
CA THR A 28 -1.08 37.23 9.93
C THR A 28 -1.86 37.70 8.72
N ARG A 29 -2.70 38.72 8.92
CA ARG A 29 -3.38 39.43 7.84
C ARG A 29 -2.43 40.46 7.25
N VAL A 30 -2.13 40.36 5.96
CA VAL A 30 -1.15 41.20 5.29
C VAL A 30 -1.86 42.36 4.61
N HIS A 31 -2.15 43.41 5.39
CA HIS A 31 -2.90 44.58 4.92
C HIS A 31 -2.14 45.44 3.89
N ASN A 32 -0.83 45.35 3.88
CA ASN A 32 0.08 46.18 3.09
C ASN A 32 0.43 45.61 1.69
N VAL A 33 -0.02 44.39 1.37
CA VAL A 33 0.22 43.72 0.06
C VAL A 33 -1.11 43.55 -0.70
N MET A 34 -2.10 44.35 -0.35
CA MET A 34 -3.43 44.28 -0.94
C MET A 34 -3.44 44.98 -2.30
N GLY A 35 -3.66 44.20 -3.36
CA GLY A 35 -3.91 44.72 -4.71
C GLY A 35 -5.38 45.15 -4.89
N GLU A 36 -5.91 45.01 -6.11
CA GLU A 36 -7.31 45.36 -6.44
C GLU A 36 -8.37 44.34 -5.94
N SER A 37 -7.96 43.37 -5.12
CA SER A 37 -8.85 42.32 -4.62
C SER A 37 -9.71 42.81 -3.45
N ASP A 38 -10.96 42.32 -3.38
CA ASP A 38 -11.86 42.47 -2.25
C ASP A 38 -11.53 41.50 -1.08
N HIS A 39 -10.56 40.62 -1.27
CA HIS A 39 -10.02 39.71 -0.25
C HIS A 39 -8.76 40.27 0.45
N ILE A 40 -8.63 39.98 1.74
CA ILE A 40 -7.43 40.30 2.52
C ILE A 40 -6.46 39.12 2.47
N PRO A 41 -5.22 39.28 1.98
CA PRO A 41 -4.24 38.21 1.98
C PRO A 41 -3.93 37.71 3.40
N LEU A 42 -3.90 36.39 3.56
CA LEU A 42 -3.42 35.70 4.76
C LEU A 42 -2.01 35.16 4.50
N ALA A 43 -1.09 35.37 5.43
CA ALA A 43 0.25 34.79 5.40
C ALA A 43 0.51 34.02 6.69
N THR A 44 1.25 32.91 6.58
CA THR A 44 1.78 32.18 7.73
C THR A 44 3.22 31.80 7.44
N THR A 45 4.06 31.83 8.47
CA THR A 45 5.44 31.32 8.39
C THR A 45 5.49 29.98 9.10
N LEU A 46 5.93 28.94 8.40
CA LEU A 46 6.10 27.61 8.97
C LEU A 46 7.59 27.31 9.09
N SER A 47 8.04 27.01 10.29
CA SER A 47 9.39 26.50 10.53
C SER A 47 9.43 25.03 10.10
N ILE A 48 9.98 24.78 8.91
CA ILE A 48 10.24 23.42 8.45
C ILE A 48 11.45 22.92 9.25
N SER A 49 11.20 22.20 10.35
CA SER A 49 12.26 21.42 10.98
C SER A 49 12.72 20.37 9.95
N ALA A 50 14.04 20.27 9.73
CA ALA A 50 14.63 19.24 8.88
C ALA A 50 14.25 17.82 9.34
N ASP A 51 13.78 17.67 10.58
CA ASP A 51 13.39 16.39 11.18
C ASP A 51 11.90 16.01 11.01
N SER A 52 11.09 16.87 10.36
CA SER A 52 9.67 16.58 10.08
C SER A 52 9.42 15.92 8.73
N GLY A 53 10.46 15.69 7.91
CA GLY A 53 10.35 14.69 6.87
C GLY A 53 10.20 13.34 7.57
N ALA A 54 9.10 12.62 7.34
CA ALA A 54 8.99 11.22 7.74
C ALA A 54 10.35 10.57 7.45
N THR A 55 11.10 10.20 8.49
CA THR A 55 12.48 9.72 8.31
C THR A 55 12.40 8.62 7.27
N PRO A 56 12.97 8.87 6.10
CA PRO A 56 12.67 8.04 4.95
C PRO A 56 13.21 6.66 5.31
N ARG A 57 12.31 5.67 5.34
CA ARG A 57 12.60 4.35 5.91
C ARG A 57 13.91 3.85 5.34
N ARG A 58 14.95 3.80 6.16
CA ARG A 58 16.21 3.19 5.78
C ARG A 58 16.05 1.68 5.90
N ALA A 59 16.47 0.97 4.88
CA ALA A 59 16.52 -0.49 4.89
C ALA A 59 17.90 -0.91 4.39
N LEU A 60 18.38 -2.05 4.89
CA LEU A 60 19.52 -2.74 4.28
C LEU A 60 19.24 -2.92 2.78
N LYS A 61 20.27 -2.81 1.96
CA LYS A 61 20.20 -3.23 0.56
C LYS A 61 19.62 -4.64 0.55
N SER A 62 18.49 -4.77 -0.14
CA SER A 62 17.81 -6.01 -0.35
C SER A 62 17.71 -6.07 -1.86
N ASP A 63 18.54 -6.89 -2.47
CA ASP A 63 18.21 -7.45 -3.77
C ASP A 63 17.00 -8.35 -3.51
N LYS A 64 15.82 -7.75 -3.73
CA LYS A 64 14.51 -8.24 -3.28
C LYS A 64 14.04 -9.40 -4.15
N GLU A 65 14.56 -10.60 -3.90
CA GLU A 65 13.95 -11.82 -4.42
C GLU A 65 13.36 -12.79 -3.39
N GLU A 66 13.59 -12.67 -2.07
CA GLU A 66 13.08 -13.69 -1.14
C GLU A 66 12.54 -13.15 0.20
N GLN A 67 11.50 -12.31 0.16
CA GLN A 67 10.80 -11.80 1.36
C GLN A 67 9.58 -12.62 1.82
N ILE A 68 9.58 -13.96 1.70
CA ILE A 68 8.47 -14.81 2.20
C ILE A 68 8.98 -16.12 2.82
N ARG A 69 9.65 -16.10 3.98
CA ARG A 69 9.66 -17.28 4.90
C ARG A 69 10.25 -16.95 6.29
N PHE A 70 9.40 -16.60 7.26
CA PHE A 70 9.87 -16.28 8.62
C PHE A 70 9.14 -17.03 9.77
N VAL A 71 8.76 -18.30 9.63
CA VAL A 71 8.27 -19.08 10.80
C VAL A 71 8.86 -20.48 10.93
N ARG A 72 9.90 -20.89 10.19
CA ARG A 72 10.35 -22.30 10.29
C ARG A 72 11.81 -22.58 9.98
N VAL A 73 12.75 -21.99 10.72
CA VAL A 73 14.16 -22.47 10.73
C VAL A 73 14.80 -22.20 12.11
N ILE A 74 14.38 -22.93 13.13
CA ILE A 74 15.28 -23.31 14.25
C ILE A 74 16.00 -24.64 13.92
N GLU A 75 15.57 -25.36 12.88
CA GLU A 75 16.19 -26.62 12.49
C GLU A 75 16.81 -26.49 11.10
N GLY A 76 18.14 -26.46 11.06
CA GLY A 76 18.93 -27.19 10.07
C GLY A 76 18.94 -26.65 8.63
N GLU A 77 20.07 -26.03 8.29
CA GLU A 77 20.78 -26.23 7.01
C GLU A 77 20.00 -26.03 5.69
N ALA A 78 19.99 -24.79 5.18
CA ALA A 78 20.30 -24.44 3.78
C ALA A 78 19.82 -23.01 3.46
N LEU A 79 20.72 -22.01 3.56
CA LEU A 79 20.48 -20.65 3.08
C LEU A 79 21.79 -20.08 2.51
N LYS A 80 21.92 -20.10 1.17
CA LYS A 80 22.99 -19.43 0.43
C LYS A 80 22.37 -18.58 -0.69
N ALA A 81 21.83 -17.41 -0.35
CA ALA A 81 21.66 -16.28 -1.27
C ALA A 81 21.33 -14.97 -0.53
N ASP A 82 20.45 -14.99 0.50
CA ASP A 82 20.17 -13.84 1.39
C ASP A 82 21.32 -13.49 2.36
N ARG A 83 22.47 -14.17 2.18
CA ARG A 83 23.58 -14.19 3.14
C ARG A 83 24.63 -13.12 2.83
N GLU A 84 24.89 -12.66 1.61
CA GLU A 84 26.14 -11.90 1.36
C GLU A 84 26.20 -10.50 1.99
N GLU A 85 25.14 -9.70 1.91
CA GLU A 85 25.14 -8.36 2.50
C GLU A 85 24.83 -8.37 4.00
N GLN A 86 24.00 -9.30 4.47
CA GLN A 86 23.82 -9.55 5.90
C GLN A 86 25.08 -10.15 6.53
N ILE A 87 25.79 -11.07 5.85
CA ILE A 87 27.14 -11.53 6.24
C ILE A 87 28.09 -10.35 6.20
N ARG A 88 28.03 -9.47 5.19
CA ARG A 88 28.94 -8.32 5.13
C ARG A 88 28.69 -7.38 6.32
N PHE A 89 27.43 -7.07 6.61
CA PHE A 89 27.04 -6.29 7.77
C PHE A 89 27.48 -6.96 9.08
N VAL A 90 27.14 -8.23 9.27
CA VAL A 90 27.54 -9.02 10.45
C VAL A 90 29.06 -9.14 10.55
N ARG A 91 29.79 -9.33 9.45
CA ARG A 91 31.26 -9.43 9.43
C ARG A 91 31.93 -8.09 9.72
N VAL A 92 31.36 -6.99 9.24
CA VAL A 92 31.80 -5.63 9.59
C VAL A 92 31.60 -5.39 11.08
N ILE A 93 30.42 -5.75 11.61
CA ILE A 93 30.11 -5.67 13.04
C ILE A 93 31.03 -6.57 13.86
N GLU A 94 31.17 -7.86 13.52
CA GLU A 94 32.03 -8.82 14.22
C GLU A 94 33.49 -8.38 14.21
N GLY A 95 33.98 -7.85 13.08
CA GLY A 95 35.33 -7.32 12.96
C GLY A 95 35.57 -6.08 13.83
N GLU A 96 34.69 -5.09 13.78
CA GLU A 96 34.79 -3.88 14.60
C GLU A 96 34.58 -4.18 16.09
N PHE A 97 33.66 -5.09 16.41
CA PHE A 97 33.35 -5.51 17.77
C PHE A 97 34.53 -6.22 18.42
N ALA A 98 35.17 -7.15 17.69
CA ALA A 98 36.36 -7.85 18.20
C ALA A 98 37.51 -6.90 18.52
N MET A 99 37.72 -5.86 17.71
CA MET A 99 38.77 -4.85 17.97
C MET A 99 38.45 -3.96 19.18
N LYS A 100 37.20 -3.49 19.30
CA LYS A 100 36.79 -2.56 20.37
C LYS A 100 36.68 -3.21 21.74
N VAL A 101 36.29 -4.49 21.80
CA VAL A 101 36.23 -5.25 23.07
C VAL A 101 37.64 -5.54 23.60
N ASP A 102 38.61 -5.76 22.71
CA ASP A 102 40.02 -5.98 23.09
C ASP A 102 40.71 -4.68 23.54
N GLU A 103 40.37 -3.53 22.92
CA GLU A 103 40.87 -2.20 23.29
C GLU A 103 40.47 -1.76 24.72
N HIS A 104 39.32 -2.20 25.21
CA HIS A 104 38.76 -1.78 26.49
C HIS A 104 38.87 -2.83 27.60
N ALA A 105 39.63 -3.92 27.39
CA ALA A 105 39.87 -4.92 28.43
C ALA A 105 40.97 -4.47 29.42
N PRO A 106 40.80 -4.68 30.75
CA PRO A 106 39.70 -5.34 31.44
C PRO A 106 38.53 -4.42 31.81
N LEU A 107 37.31 -4.99 31.84
CA LEU A 107 36.04 -4.31 32.09
C LEU A 107 35.60 -4.45 33.55
N ASP A 108 36.37 -3.87 34.47
CA ASP A 108 36.16 -4.05 35.91
C ASP A 108 35.35 -2.90 36.56
N THR A 109 35.04 -1.85 35.79
CA THR A 109 34.32 -0.67 36.28
C THR A 109 33.08 -0.35 35.43
N ALA A 110 32.07 0.27 36.05
CA ALA A 110 30.83 0.65 35.37
C ALA A 110 31.09 1.60 34.18
N ASP A 111 32.03 2.52 34.31
CA ASP A 111 32.40 3.47 33.26
C ASP A 111 33.02 2.76 32.04
N GLN A 112 33.78 1.68 32.26
CA GLN A 112 34.34 0.86 31.18
C GLN A 112 33.26 0.06 30.45
N ILE A 113 32.27 -0.46 31.19
CA ILE A 113 31.13 -1.17 30.60
C ILE A 113 30.28 -0.22 29.74
N ASP A 114 30.05 1.00 30.23
CA ASP A 114 29.29 2.03 29.48
C ASP A 114 30.05 2.49 28.23
N ALA A 115 31.37 2.67 28.34
CA ALA A 115 32.22 2.99 27.19
C ALA A 115 32.16 1.91 26.10
N VAL A 116 32.19 0.63 26.49
CA VAL A 116 32.01 -0.48 25.54
C VAL A 116 30.60 -0.50 24.95
N ALA A 117 29.56 -0.32 25.76
CA ALA A 117 28.18 -0.28 25.28
C ALA A 117 27.96 0.83 24.25
N GLN A 118 28.53 2.01 24.49
CA GLN A 118 28.49 3.13 23.55
C GLN A 118 29.29 2.81 22.28
N ALA A 119 30.48 2.24 22.41
CA ALA A 119 31.32 1.88 21.26
C ALA A 119 30.65 0.82 20.36
N ILE A 120 29.87 -0.10 20.95
CA ILE A 120 29.01 -1.06 20.25
C ILE A 120 27.90 -0.32 19.51
N ALA A 121 27.14 0.54 20.21
CA ALA A 121 26.06 1.31 19.60
C ALA A 121 26.53 2.16 18.42
N ASP A 122 27.72 2.77 18.54
CA ASP A 122 28.33 3.57 17.48
C ASP A 122 28.72 2.70 16.28
N SER A 123 29.26 1.49 16.50
CA SER A 123 29.56 0.55 15.42
C SER A 123 28.31 0.04 14.70
N PHE A 124 27.25 -0.30 15.45
CA PHE A 124 25.96 -0.65 14.85
C PHE A 124 25.39 0.51 14.02
N SER A 125 25.50 1.74 14.52
CA SER A 125 25.06 2.94 13.81
C SER A 125 25.89 3.19 12.56
N ALA A 126 27.22 3.10 12.64
CA ALA A 126 28.12 3.28 11.49
C ALA A 126 27.91 2.23 10.40
N ALA A 127 27.76 0.96 10.79
CA ALA A 127 27.44 -0.11 9.85
C ALA A 127 26.05 0.07 9.24
N TRP A 128 25.07 0.52 10.03
CA TRP A 128 23.73 0.81 9.53
C TRP A 128 23.75 1.97 8.52
N GLU A 129 24.44 3.06 8.81
CA GLU A 129 24.61 4.19 7.89
C GLU A 129 25.31 3.78 6.59
N THR A 130 26.29 2.87 6.68
CA THR A 130 27.06 2.39 5.52
C THR A 130 26.27 1.39 4.66
N CYS A 131 25.50 0.50 5.29
CA CYS A 131 24.83 -0.62 4.63
C CYS A 131 23.35 -0.35 4.32
N SER A 132 22.73 0.64 4.94
CA SER A 132 21.34 1.00 4.68
C SER A 132 21.22 2.07 3.58
N ARG A 133 20.10 2.03 2.85
CA ARG A 133 19.73 3.09 1.89
C ARG A 133 18.36 3.62 2.24
N GLU A 134 18.17 4.88 1.90
CA GLU A 134 16.89 5.54 1.99
C GLU A 134 15.88 4.90 1.03
N VAL A 135 14.80 4.30 1.56
CA VAL A 135 13.75 3.70 0.74
C VAL A 135 12.66 4.74 0.51
N THR A 136 12.71 5.41 -0.64
CA THR A 136 11.61 6.26 -1.09
C THR A 136 10.48 5.39 -1.65
N ILE A 137 9.64 4.81 -0.77
CA ILE A 137 8.41 4.12 -1.18
C ILE A 137 7.37 5.18 -1.57
N THR A 138 7.48 5.73 -2.77
CA THR A 138 6.39 6.55 -3.32
C THR A 138 5.27 5.63 -3.82
N ARG A 139 4.02 6.12 -3.88
CA ARG A 139 2.91 5.42 -4.57
C ARG A 139 3.22 5.09 -6.05
N ARG A 140 4.29 5.66 -6.61
CA ARG A 140 4.78 5.44 -7.98
C ARG A 140 6.00 4.52 -8.05
N SER A 141 6.54 4.05 -6.92
CA SER A 141 7.63 3.07 -6.93
C SER A 141 7.10 1.81 -7.60
N LYS A 142 7.71 1.44 -8.72
CA LYS A 142 7.36 0.26 -9.49
C LYS A 142 8.15 -0.90 -8.89
N PRO A 143 7.54 -1.81 -8.12
CA PRO A 143 8.28 -2.90 -7.47
C PRO A 143 8.93 -3.86 -8.48
N TRP A 144 8.41 -3.92 -9.70
CA TRP A 144 8.97 -4.66 -10.83
C TRP A 144 10.13 -3.94 -11.55
N TRP A 145 10.51 -2.73 -11.13
CA TRP A 145 11.53 -1.95 -11.82
C TRP A 145 12.94 -2.41 -11.44
N THR A 146 13.72 -2.81 -12.43
CA THR A 146 15.08 -3.34 -12.27
C THR A 146 16.14 -2.34 -12.72
N ASP A 147 17.40 -2.57 -12.35
CA ASP A 147 18.54 -1.77 -12.84
C ASP A 147 18.66 -1.81 -14.37
N GLU A 148 18.32 -2.94 -15.00
CA GLU A 148 18.25 -3.05 -16.47
C GLU A 148 17.25 -2.05 -17.07
N CYS A 149 16.10 -1.84 -16.41
CA CYS A 149 15.13 -0.82 -16.83
C CYS A 149 15.70 0.60 -16.71
N SER A 150 16.47 0.88 -15.65
CA SER A 150 17.14 2.16 -15.44
C SER A 150 18.22 2.41 -16.50
N VAL A 151 19.09 1.43 -16.75
CA VAL A 151 20.17 1.51 -17.76
C VAL A 151 19.60 1.71 -19.15
N ALA A 152 18.59 0.93 -19.55
CA ALA A 152 17.96 1.07 -20.86
C ALA A 152 17.21 2.40 -21.02
N LEU A 153 16.65 2.95 -19.93
CA LEU A 153 16.01 4.27 -19.95
C LEU A 153 17.04 5.39 -20.12
N LEU A 154 18.20 5.28 -19.48
CA LEU A 154 19.30 6.24 -19.62
C LEU A 154 19.84 6.23 -21.05
N ALA A 155 20.14 5.04 -21.61
CA ALA A 155 20.59 4.89 -22.99
C ALA A 155 19.60 5.53 -23.99
N TYR A 156 18.30 5.29 -23.81
CA TYR A 156 17.28 5.93 -24.64
C TYR A 156 17.25 7.46 -24.49
N ARG A 157 17.42 7.99 -23.29
CA ARG A 157 17.45 9.45 -23.04
C ARG A 157 18.70 10.12 -23.62
N GLU A 158 19.83 9.42 -23.61
CA GLU A 158 21.11 9.95 -24.10
C GLU A 158 21.15 9.98 -25.63
N HIS A 159 20.78 8.89 -26.30
CA HIS A 159 20.91 8.80 -27.74
C HIS A 159 19.62 9.17 -28.50
N GLY A 160 18.45 9.01 -27.87
CA GLY A 160 17.14 9.27 -28.50
C GLY A 160 16.80 8.34 -29.67
N LEU A 161 17.55 7.25 -29.85
CA LEU A 161 17.42 6.39 -31.02
C LEU A 161 16.21 5.45 -30.93
N PRO A 162 15.58 5.09 -32.07
CA PRO A 162 14.48 4.12 -32.11
C PRO A 162 14.86 2.74 -31.57
N GLU A 163 16.13 2.34 -31.73
CA GLU A 163 16.66 1.05 -31.27
C GLU A 163 16.74 1.00 -29.74
N ASP A 164 17.21 2.07 -29.11
CA ASP A 164 17.25 2.19 -27.64
C ASP A 164 15.85 2.22 -27.04
N TRP A 165 14.87 2.79 -27.75
CA TRP A 165 13.46 2.72 -27.35
C TRP A 165 12.90 1.29 -27.39
N LYS A 166 13.32 0.47 -28.36
CA LYS A 166 12.93 -0.95 -28.41
C LYS A 166 13.57 -1.72 -27.27
N LEU A 167 14.85 -1.48 -26.99
CA LEU A 167 15.59 -2.12 -25.89
C LEU A 167 14.97 -1.75 -24.53
N TYR A 168 14.68 -0.47 -24.31
CA TYR A 168 13.97 -0.03 -23.11
C TYR A 168 12.59 -0.70 -22.95
N ARG A 169 11.78 -0.74 -24.01
CA ARG A 169 10.47 -1.42 -23.96
C ARG A 169 10.61 -2.91 -23.68
N LYS A 170 11.63 -3.56 -24.23
CA LYS A 170 11.91 -4.98 -23.98
C LYS A 170 12.29 -5.22 -22.52
N ALA A 171 13.23 -4.43 -21.98
CA ALA A 171 13.64 -4.51 -20.58
C ALA A 171 12.46 -4.31 -19.63
N VAL A 172 11.64 -3.28 -19.86
CA VAL A 172 10.42 -3.01 -19.06
C VAL A 172 9.41 -4.16 -19.16
N LYS A 173 9.20 -4.73 -20.35
CA LYS A 173 8.27 -5.85 -20.52
C LYS A 173 8.77 -7.07 -19.76
N ASN A 174 10.04 -7.41 -19.91
CA ASN A 174 10.66 -8.56 -19.25
C ASN A 174 10.61 -8.41 -17.72
N ALA A 175 11.01 -7.26 -17.19
CA ALA A 175 10.99 -7.00 -15.75
C ALA A 175 9.58 -7.10 -15.15
N LYS A 176 8.56 -6.61 -15.86
CA LYS A 176 7.16 -6.81 -15.48
C LYS A 176 6.77 -8.29 -15.50
N TRP A 177 7.10 -8.99 -16.57
CA TRP A 177 6.73 -10.41 -16.73
C TRP A 177 7.33 -11.24 -15.61
N VAL A 178 8.63 -11.16 -15.39
CA VAL A 178 9.33 -11.88 -14.31
C VAL A 178 8.69 -11.58 -12.95
N PHE A 179 8.46 -10.31 -12.64
CA PHE A 179 7.85 -9.92 -11.37
C PHE A 179 6.42 -10.47 -11.19
N PHE A 180 5.55 -10.28 -12.19
CA PHE A 180 4.15 -10.70 -12.06
C PHE A 180 4.01 -12.22 -12.15
N ASP A 181 4.81 -12.90 -12.97
CA ASP A 181 4.79 -14.37 -13.05
C ASP A 181 5.22 -14.96 -11.70
N SER A 182 6.32 -14.47 -11.12
CA SER A 182 6.76 -14.85 -9.77
C SER A 182 5.66 -14.63 -8.73
N ARG A 183 5.00 -13.46 -8.75
CA ARG A 183 3.90 -13.12 -7.85
C ARG A 183 2.66 -14.00 -8.04
N ILE A 184 2.33 -14.35 -9.27
CA ILE A 184 1.24 -15.29 -9.61
C ILE A 184 1.57 -16.66 -9.04
N THR A 185 2.78 -17.17 -9.25
CA THR A 185 3.20 -18.47 -8.70
C THR A 185 3.14 -18.46 -7.18
N GLU A 186 3.69 -17.45 -6.52
CA GLU A 186 3.65 -17.29 -5.06
C GLU A 186 2.20 -17.37 -4.54
N ILE A 187 1.30 -16.57 -5.09
CA ILE A 187 -0.10 -16.51 -4.63
C ILE A 187 -0.85 -17.80 -4.91
N SER A 188 -0.60 -18.42 -6.06
CA SER A 188 -1.21 -19.70 -6.43
C SER A 188 -0.82 -20.83 -5.46
N ILE A 189 0.41 -20.80 -4.95
CA ILE A 189 0.95 -21.83 -4.06
C ILE A 189 0.59 -21.53 -2.59
N THR A 190 0.75 -20.29 -2.15
CA THR A 190 0.65 -19.92 -0.72
C THR A 190 -0.76 -19.51 -0.31
N ASN A 191 -1.40 -18.60 -1.06
CA ASN A 191 -2.61 -17.94 -0.58
C ASN A 191 -3.89 -18.55 -1.18
N LYS A 192 -3.80 -19.23 -2.33
CA LYS A 192 -4.93 -19.77 -3.13
C LYS A 192 -6.04 -18.76 -3.46
N CYS A 193 -5.90 -17.51 -3.03
CA CYS A 193 -6.79 -16.39 -3.31
C CYS A 193 -6.20 -15.59 -4.47
N THR A 194 -6.75 -15.81 -5.66
CA THR A 194 -6.33 -15.13 -6.89
C THR A 194 -6.50 -13.60 -6.83
N TRP A 195 -7.31 -13.11 -5.89
CA TRP A 195 -7.63 -11.69 -5.69
C TRP A 195 -6.55 -10.91 -4.93
N ASP A 196 -5.53 -11.58 -4.39
CA ASP A 196 -4.43 -10.96 -3.63
C ASP A 196 -3.24 -10.53 -4.52
N LEU A 197 -3.36 -10.68 -5.84
CA LEU A 197 -2.31 -10.33 -6.80
C LEU A 197 -1.93 -8.85 -6.76
N MET A 198 -2.90 -7.97 -6.48
CA MET A 198 -2.70 -6.54 -6.41
C MET A 198 -3.47 -5.97 -5.23
N SER A 199 -2.89 -5.00 -4.52
CA SER A 199 -3.63 -4.21 -3.53
C SER A 199 -4.85 -3.60 -4.21
N TRP A 200 -6.05 -3.86 -3.71
CA TRP A 200 -7.27 -3.24 -4.20
C TRP A 200 -7.16 -1.71 -4.05
N VAL A 201 -6.90 -1.01 -5.15
CA VAL A 201 -6.49 0.41 -5.11
C VAL A 201 -7.68 1.37 -5.01
N GLN A 202 -8.91 0.87 -4.96
CA GLN A 202 -10.08 1.73 -4.87
C GLN A 202 -11.29 0.98 -4.33
N GLN A 203 -12.02 1.59 -3.40
CA GLN A 203 -13.37 1.16 -3.05
C GLN A 203 -14.18 1.18 -4.34
N ARG A 204 -14.68 0.01 -4.79
CA ARG A 204 -15.62 -0.02 -5.91
C ARG A 204 -16.77 0.89 -5.52
N LYS A 205 -16.99 1.96 -6.29
CA LYS A 205 -18.24 2.71 -6.17
C LYS A 205 -19.32 1.70 -6.51
N LEU A 206 -20.11 1.30 -5.52
CA LEU A 206 -21.30 0.52 -5.79
C LEU A 206 -22.11 1.33 -6.82
N PRO A 207 -22.67 0.68 -7.86
CA PRO A 207 -23.61 1.37 -8.72
C PRO A 207 -24.68 2.02 -7.81
N PRO A 208 -25.18 3.22 -8.16
CA PRO A 208 -26.26 3.83 -7.40
C PRO A 208 -27.37 2.78 -7.26
N CYS A 209 -27.69 2.41 -6.02
CA CYS A 209 -28.72 1.42 -5.76
C CYS A 209 -30.05 2.07 -6.14
N GLU A 210 -30.68 1.58 -7.20
CA GLU A 210 -32.06 1.93 -7.52
C GLU A 210 -32.97 1.24 -6.50
N ALA A 211 -34.02 1.93 -6.06
CA ALA A 211 -35.02 1.33 -5.19
C ALA A 211 -35.69 0.16 -5.93
N ILE A 212 -35.88 -0.97 -5.24
CA ILE A 212 -36.57 -2.13 -5.80
C ILE A 212 -37.96 -1.68 -6.27
N GLN A 213 -38.30 -1.99 -7.52
CA GLN A 213 -39.61 -1.67 -8.10
C GLN A 213 -40.48 -2.93 -8.20
N TYR A 214 -41.75 -2.80 -7.84
CA TYR A 214 -42.75 -3.84 -8.00
C TYR A 214 -43.98 -3.23 -8.68
N GLN A 215 -44.40 -3.82 -9.81
CA GLN A 215 -45.51 -3.30 -10.64
C GLN A 215 -45.38 -1.82 -11.03
N GLY A 216 -44.15 -1.34 -11.26
CA GLY A 216 -43.88 0.05 -11.66
C GLY A 216 -43.89 1.07 -10.51
N GLN A 217 -44.06 0.63 -9.26
CA GLN A 217 -43.91 1.47 -8.07
C GLN A 217 -42.63 1.13 -7.31
N THR A 218 -41.95 2.15 -6.80
CA THR A 218 -40.75 2.00 -5.97
C THR A 218 -41.13 1.59 -4.54
N CYS A 219 -40.57 0.48 -4.08
CA CYS A 219 -40.76 -0.01 -2.72
C CYS A 219 -39.79 0.71 -1.77
N HIS A 220 -40.31 1.61 -0.93
CA HIS A 220 -39.51 2.39 0.01
C HIS A 220 -39.65 1.93 1.46
N ALA A 221 -40.70 1.17 1.78
CA ALA A 221 -40.96 0.66 3.12
C ALA A 221 -40.78 -0.87 3.18
N LEU A 222 -40.36 -1.38 4.34
CA LEU A 222 -40.13 -2.81 4.56
C LEU A 222 -41.35 -3.70 4.25
N PRO A 223 -42.60 -3.33 4.61
CA PRO A 223 -43.78 -4.11 4.23
C PRO A 223 -43.97 -4.22 2.72
N GLN A 224 -43.78 -3.12 1.98
CA GLN A 224 -43.88 -3.10 0.52
C GLN A 224 -42.82 -3.99 -0.14
N LEU A 225 -41.61 -4.01 0.43
CA LEU A 225 -40.52 -4.87 -0.02
C LEU A 225 -40.86 -6.36 0.19
N TRP A 226 -41.44 -6.67 1.35
CA TRP A 226 -41.87 -8.02 1.68
C TRP A 226 -43.00 -8.49 0.77
N ASP A 227 -44.01 -7.66 0.56
CA ASP A 227 -45.13 -7.98 -0.33
C ASP A 227 -44.66 -8.16 -1.78
N ALA A 228 -43.74 -7.29 -2.25
CA ALA A 228 -43.12 -7.43 -3.56
C ALA A 228 -42.38 -8.76 -3.71
N LEU A 229 -41.57 -9.13 -2.71
CA LEU A 229 -40.82 -10.38 -2.70
C LEU A 229 -41.78 -11.58 -2.66
N HIS A 230 -42.72 -11.57 -1.71
CA HIS A 230 -43.67 -12.65 -1.50
C HIS A 230 -44.52 -12.90 -2.74
N ASN A 231 -45.08 -11.86 -3.35
CA ASN A 231 -45.89 -12.00 -4.55
C ASN A 231 -45.08 -12.35 -5.80
N THR A 232 -43.79 -12.00 -5.87
CA THR A 232 -42.93 -12.42 -6.99
C THR A 232 -42.67 -13.92 -6.95
N TYR A 233 -42.26 -14.44 -5.79
CA TYR A 233 -41.89 -15.85 -5.64
C TYR A 233 -43.08 -16.78 -5.45
N ASN A 234 -44.19 -16.28 -4.90
CA ASN A 234 -45.42 -17.05 -4.69
C ASN A 234 -46.55 -16.62 -5.63
N SER A 235 -46.23 -16.01 -6.79
CA SER A 235 -47.23 -15.58 -7.80
C SER A 235 -48.16 -16.70 -8.32
N ALA A 236 -47.80 -17.95 -8.05
CA ALA A 236 -48.55 -19.14 -8.43
C ALA A 236 -49.21 -19.86 -7.22
N SER A 237 -49.13 -19.34 -5.99
CA SER A 237 -49.67 -20.02 -4.80
C SER A 237 -51.15 -20.31 -4.90
N ASP A 238 -51.91 -19.40 -5.54
CA ASP A 238 -53.37 -19.48 -5.61
C ASP A 238 -53.86 -19.96 -6.99
N ARG A 239 -52.95 -20.40 -7.87
CA ARG A 239 -53.33 -20.97 -9.16
C ARG A 239 -53.82 -22.39 -8.96
N ALA A 240 -55.02 -22.68 -9.42
CA ALA A 240 -55.49 -24.06 -9.53
C ALA A 240 -54.57 -24.83 -10.50
N PHE A 241 -54.00 -25.94 -10.04
CA PHE A 241 -53.22 -26.83 -10.90
C PHE A 241 -54.17 -27.73 -11.67
N ASP A 242 -54.06 -27.73 -12.99
CA ASP A 242 -54.73 -28.70 -13.83
C ASP A 242 -53.93 -30.00 -13.84
N ILE A 243 -54.37 -30.97 -13.04
CA ILE A 243 -53.72 -32.27 -12.87
C ILE A 243 -54.10 -33.22 -14.02
N SER A 244 -55.11 -32.89 -14.83
CA SER A 244 -55.56 -33.74 -15.94
C SER A 244 -54.49 -33.98 -17.00
N ILE A 245 -53.45 -33.15 -17.05
CA ILE A 245 -52.28 -33.36 -17.91
C ILE A 245 -51.52 -34.66 -17.55
N LEU A 246 -51.56 -35.09 -16.29
CA LEU A 246 -50.93 -36.36 -15.86
C LEU A 246 -51.65 -37.58 -16.41
N ASP A 247 -52.95 -37.47 -16.70
CA ASP A 247 -53.74 -38.57 -17.28
C ASP A 247 -53.30 -38.91 -18.72
N SER A 248 -52.59 -38.00 -19.38
CA SER A 248 -52.03 -38.21 -20.72
C SER A 248 -50.64 -38.87 -20.73
N ILE A 249 -50.01 -39.02 -19.57
CA ILE A 249 -48.67 -39.58 -19.43
C ILE A 249 -48.77 -41.10 -19.28
N PRO A 250 -48.15 -41.90 -20.16
CA PRO A 250 -48.18 -43.36 -20.04
C PRO A 250 -47.35 -43.82 -18.84
N ASP A 251 -47.86 -44.80 -18.10
CA ASP A 251 -47.14 -45.42 -16.99
C ASP A 251 -45.80 -46.00 -17.47
N MET A 252 -44.72 -45.63 -16.78
CA MET A 252 -43.42 -46.22 -17.04
C MET A 252 -43.38 -47.67 -16.57
N PRO A 253 -42.70 -48.58 -17.30
CA PRO A 253 -42.53 -49.94 -16.86
C PRO A 253 -41.76 -49.98 -15.53
N VAL A 254 -42.30 -50.74 -14.58
CA VAL A 254 -41.68 -50.94 -13.26
C VAL A 254 -40.28 -51.54 -13.46
N ARG A 255 -39.24 -50.79 -13.07
CA ARG A 255 -37.88 -51.32 -13.04
C ARG A 255 -37.68 -52.10 -11.74
N GLY A 256 -37.17 -53.32 -11.85
CA GLY A 256 -36.72 -54.10 -10.69
C GLY A 256 -35.64 -53.34 -9.92
N TRP A 257 -35.71 -53.40 -8.60
CA TRP A 257 -34.68 -52.84 -7.73
C TRP A 257 -33.37 -53.60 -7.97
N VAL A 258 -32.30 -52.90 -8.34
CA VAL A 258 -30.97 -53.50 -8.47
C VAL A 258 -30.41 -53.65 -7.06
N PRO A 259 -30.04 -54.87 -6.61
CA PRO A 259 -29.44 -55.10 -5.29
C PRO A 259 -28.11 -54.33 -5.10
#